data_AF-A0A7S0P5F8-F1
#
_entry.id   AF-A0A7S0P5F8-F1
#
_cell.length_a   1.000
_cell.length_b   1.000
_cell.length_c   1.000
_cell.angle_alpha   90.00
_cell.angle_beta   90.00
_cell.angle_gamma   90.00
#
_symmetry.space_group_name_H-M   'P 1'
#
loop_
_entity.id
_entity.type
_entity.pdbx_description
1 polymer ?
#
loop_
_entity_poly.entity_id
_entity_poly.type
_entity_poly.pdbx_seq_one_letter_code
_entity_poly.pdbx_strand_id
1 'polypeptide(L)'
;GMLALMRKHCVEHACPIAGNSVQCDREVLMLEMPKVYSFLNHRIVDVSSFTGVMERWMPDAFAAWKLAAAAEAAAGGASYDHRAPHDIESSISTMRWVRSNLLVQLAAVAEAASLAEPESKKIKRDNTSE
;
A
#
# COMPACT_ATOMS: atom_id res chain seq x y z
N GLY A 1 -23.62 -12.85 -9.75
CA GLY A 1 -23.30 -11.43 -9.95
C GLY A 1 -22.29 -10.95 -8.93
N MET A 2 -21.62 -9.82 -9.18
CA MET A 2 -20.52 -9.29 -8.36
C MET A 2 -20.82 -9.26 -6.86
N LEU A 3 -21.95 -8.67 -6.46
CA LEU A 3 -22.34 -8.56 -5.04
C LEU A 3 -22.49 -9.93 -4.33
N ALA A 4 -22.92 -10.96 -5.04
CA ALA A 4 -23.02 -12.31 -4.48
C ALA A 4 -21.64 -12.94 -4.25
N LEU A 5 -20.68 -12.67 -5.15
CA LEU A 5 -19.29 -13.08 -4.97
C LEU A 5 -18.67 -12.38 -3.76
N MET A 6 -18.91 -11.07 -3.61
CA MET A 6 -18.40 -10.30 -2.48
C MET A 6 -18.97 -10.80 -1.15
N ARG A 7 -20.29 -11.06 -1.06
CA ARG A 7 -20.89 -11.64 0.16
C ARG A 7 -20.32 -13.00 0.54
N LYS A 8 -19.79 -13.76 -0.41
CA LYS A 8 -19.15 -15.06 -0.15
C LYS A 8 -17.76 -14.90 0.46
N HIS A 9 -17.04 -13.83 0.15
CA HIS A 9 -15.61 -13.68 0.46
C HIS A 9 -15.27 -12.51 1.39
N CYS A 10 -16.19 -11.58 1.61
CA CYS A 10 -15.96 -10.34 2.34
C CYS A 10 -17.07 -10.10 3.36
N VAL A 11 -16.72 -9.44 4.46
CA VAL A 11 -17.68 -8.90 5.42
C VAL A 11 -18.18 -7.54 4.92
N GLU A 12 -19.47 -7.29 5.05
CA GLU A 12 -20.10 -6.01 4.67
C GLU A 12 -19.42 -4.83 5.38
N HIS A 13 -19.17 -3.76 4.63
CA HIS A 13 -18.49 -2.52 5.04
C HIS A 13 -17.04 -2.65 5.54
N ALA A 14 -16.45 -3.85 5.53
CA ALA A 14 -15.10 -4.08 6.03
C ALA A 14 -14.01 -3.84 4.97
N CYS A 15 -14.24 -4.28 3.73
CA CYS A 15 -13.21 -4.27 2.69
C CYS A 15 -13.23 -2.95 1.88
N PRO A 16 -12.10 -2.22 1.78
CA PRO A 16 -11.97 -1.10 0.83
C PRO A 16 -11.79 -1.62 -0.61
N ILE A 17 -12.04 -0.76 -1.60
CA ILE A 17 -11.66 -1.02 -2.99
C ILE A 17 -10.15 -0.77 -3.12
N ALA A 18 -9.44 -1.66 -3.82
CA ALA A 18 -8.00 -1.56 -4.01
C ALA A 18 -7.63 -1.77 -5.49
N GLY A 19 -6.66 -0.99 -5.98
CA GLY A 19 -6.21 -1.06 -7.36
C GLY A 19 -5.35 0.14 -7.75
N ASN A 20 -4.80 0.12 -8.97
CA ASN A 20 -4.15 1.29 -9.56
C ASN A 20 -5.19 2.32 -9.99
N SER A 21 -5.02 3.58 -9.59
CA SER A 21 -5.92 4.70 -9.94
C SER A 21 -7.39 4.40 -9.62
N VAL A 22 -7.60 3.66 -8.53
CA VAL A 22 -8.89 3.02 -8.20
C VAL A 22 -9.98 4.03 -7.80
N GLN A 23 -9.62 5.29 -7.62
CA GLN A 23 -10.60 6.37 -7.43
C GLN A 23 -11.58 6.47 -8.62
N CYS A 24 -11.11 6.28 -9.86
CA CYS A 24 -11.97 6.28 -11.04
C CYS A 24 -12.97 5.11 -11.00
N ASP A 25 -12.50 3.91 -10.65
CA ASP A 25 -13.36 2.73 -10.51
C ASP A 25 -14.41 2.92 -9.41
N ARG A 26 -14.02 3.53 -8.30
CA ARG A 26 -14.94 3.87 -7.21
C ARG A 26 -16.07 4.78 -7.68
N GLU A 27 -15.78 5.78 -8.50
CA GLU A 27 -16.78 6.71 -9.03
C GLU A 27 -17.78 5.99 -9.94
N VAL A 28 -17.28 5.13 -10.83
CA VAL A 28 -18.14 4.29 -11.69
C VAL A 28 -19.00 3.36 -10.84
N LEU A 29 -18.43 2.70 -9.83
CA LEU A 29 -19.18 1.81 -8.94
C LEU A 29 -20.28 2.55 -8.16
N MET A 30 -20.01 3.79 -7.73
CA MET A 30 -20.98 4.60 -7.00
C MET A 30 -22.20 4.95 -7.86
N LEU A 31 -21.99 5.22 -9.15
CA LEU A 31 -23.04 5.61 -10.09
C LEU A 31 -23.76 4.39 -10.69
N GLU A 32 -23.01 3.45 -11.23
CA GLU A 32 -23.52 2.35 -12.06
C GLU A 32 -23.82 1.09 -11.23
N MET A 33 -23.19 0.94 -10.06
CA MET A 33 -23.32 -0.25 -9.22
C MET A 33 -23.53 0.09 -7.73
N PRO A 34 -24.53 0.93 -7.37
CA PRO A 34 -24.67 1.48 -6.02
C PRO A 34 -24.80 0.43 -4.92
N LYS A 35 -25.40 -0.74 -5.21
CA LYS A 35 -25.50 -1.86 -4.24
C LYS A 35 -24.15 -2.54 -3.95
N VAL A 36 -23.24 -2.55 -4.94
CA VAL A 36 -21.87 -3.05 -4.76
C VAL A 36 -21.08 -2.02 -3.97
N TYR A 37 -21.17 -0.75 -4.36
CA TYR A 37 -20.50 0.34 -3.66
C TYR A 37 -20.94 0.44 -2.19
N SER A 38 -22.24 0.32 -1.90
CA SER A 38 -22.75 0.37 -0.52
C SER A 38 -22.24 -0.77 0.35
N PHE A 39 -21.94 -1.94 -0.22
CA PHE A 39 -21.42 -3.09 0.52
C PHE A 39 -19.96 -2.91 0.94
N LEU A 40 -19.21 -2.03 0.26
CA LEU A 40 -17.78 -1.80 0.49
C LEU A 40 -17.54 -0.78 1.59
N ASN A 41 -16.31 -0.72 2.09
CA ASN A 41 -15.86 0.39 2.93
C ASN A 41 -15.71 1.67 2.10
N HIS A 42 -15.95 2.83 2.70
CA HIS A 42 -15.82 4.13 2.02
C HIS A 42 -14.38 4.46 1.61
N ARG A 43 -13.38 3.88 2.28
CA ARG A 43 -11.95 4.08 1.98
C ARG A 43 -11.54 3.31 0.74
N ILE A 44 -10.47 3.80 0.12
CA ILE A 44 -9.77 3.11 -0.97
C ILE A 44 -8.33 2.84 -0.59
N VAL A 45 -7.75 1.82 -1.21
CA VAL A 45 -6.31 1.57 -1.24
C VAL A 45 -5.84 1.83 -2.67
N ASP A 46 -5.44 3.07 -2.93
CA ASP A 46 -4.96 3.47 -4.25
C ASP A 46 -3.46 3.17 -4.39
N VAL A 47 -3.14 2.16 -5.19
CA VAL A 47 -1.76 1.70 -5.43
C VAL A 47 -0.92 2.78 -6.12
N SER A 48 -1.55 3.62 -6.97
CA SER A 48 -0.86 4.70 -7.66
C SER A 48 -0.36 5.81 -6.72
N SER A 49 -0.96 5.92 -5.53
CA SER A 49 -0.45 6.83 -4.50
C SER A 49 0.94 6.41 -4.03
N PHE A 50 1.21 5.11 -3.91
CA PHE A 50 2.52 4.60 -3.50
C PHE A 50 3.57 4.80 -4.58
N THR A 51 3.22 4.60 -5.86
CA THR A 51 4.16 4.85 -6.96
C THR A 51 4.51 6.34 -7.04
N GLY A 52 3.53 7.22 -6.83
CA GLY A 52 3.79 8.66 -6.71
C GLY A 52 4.68 9.04 -5.54
N VAL A 53 4.56 8.37 -4.39
CA VAL A 53 5.48 8.56 -3.26
C VAL A 53 6.88 8.06 -3.61
N MET A 54 7.00 6.86 -4.19
CA MET A 54 8.27 6.27 -4.61
C MET A 54 9.02 7.17 -5.59
N GLU A 55 8.34 7.71 -6.59
CA GLU A 55 8.92 8.60 -7.58
C GLU A 55 9.57 9.86 -6.96
N ARG A 56 8.95 10.40 -5.90
CA ARG A 56 9.40 11.64 -5.26
C ARG A 56 10.43 11.41 -4.18
N TRP A 57 10.28 10.34 -3.39
CA TRP A 57 11.09 10.12 -2.20
C TRP A 57 12.25 9.15 -2.45
N MET A 58 12.16 8.31 -3.48
CA MET A 58 13.17 7.28 -3.80
C MET A 58 13.32 7.12 -5.33
N PRO A 59 13.72 8.18 -6.06
CA PRO A 59 13.72 8.19 -7.53
C PRO A 59 14.56 7.07 -8.15
N ASP A 60 15.71 6.73 -7.57
CA ASP A 60 16.59 5.66 -8.07
C ASP A 60 15.94 4.27 -7.92
N ALA A 61 15.34 4.00 -6.76
CA ALA A 61 14.62 2.74 -6.51
C ALA A 61 13.39 2.63 -7.41
N PHE A 62 12.68 3.75 -7.63
CA PHE A 62 11.56 3.81 -8.56
C PHE A 62 11.98 3.54 -10.00
N ALA A 63 13.11 4.11 -10.46
CA ALA A 63 13.65 3.86 -11.79
C ALA A 63 14.05 2.39 -11.98
N ALA A 64 14.74 1.80 -10.99
CA ALA A 64 15.10 0.39 -11.01
C ALA A 64 13.87 -0.53 -11.03
N TRP A 65 12.85 -0.23 -10.23
CA TRP A 65 11.58 -0.96 -10.23
C TRP A 65 10.87 -0.90 -11.60
N LYS A 66 10.78 0.28 -12.22
CA LYS A 66 10.18 0.44 -13.56
C LYS A 66 10.94 -0.36 -14.62
N LEU A 67 12.28 -0.36 -14.57
CA LEU A 67 13.09 -1.12 -15.51
C LEU A 67 12.88 -2.63 -15.35
N ALA A 68 12.83 -3.12 -14.11
CA ALA A 68 12.56 -4.53 -13.83
C ALA A 68 11.16 -4.95 -14.33
N ALA A 69 10.13 -4.14 -14.07
CA ALA A 69 8.78 -4.40 -14.56
C ALA A 69 8.70 -4.42 -16.09
N ALA A 70 9.39 -3.51 -16.77
CA ALA A 70 9.45 -3.48 -18.23
C ALA A 70 10.18 -4.69 -18.82
N ALA A 71 11.27 -5.14 -18.18
CA ALA A 71 12.01 -6.33 -18.60
C ALA A 71 11.17 -7.60 -18.44
N GLU A 72 10.40 -7.72 -17.34
CA GLU A 72 9.49 -8.83 -17.10
C GLU A 72 8.39 -8.89 -18.18
N ALA A 73 7.78 -7.74 -18.50
CA ALA A 73 6.79 -7.64 -19.57
C ALA A 73 7.38 -8.04 -20.94
N ALA A 74 8.61 -7.60 -21.24
CA ALA A 74 9.30 -7.96 -22.48
C ALA A 74 9.66 -9.45 -22.57
N ALA A 75 9.84 -10.13 -21.44
CA ALA A 75 10.14 -11.57 -21.36
C ALA A 75 8.91 -12.48 -21.49
N GLY A 76 7.74 -11.91 -21.81
CA GLY A 76 6.47 -12.65 -21.87
C GLY A 76 5.80 -12.80 -20.50
N GLY A 77 6.22 -12.02 -19.50
CA GLY A 77 5.45 -11.78 -18.28
C GLY A 77 4.12 -11.06 -18.58
N ALA A 78 3.35 -10.75 -17.53
CA ALA A 78 1.98 -10.23 -17.64
C ALA A 78 1.79 -9.27 -18.82
N SER A 79 1.11 -9.76 -19.87
CA SER A 79 0.84 -9.00 -21.08
C SER A 79 -0.04 -7.81 -20.73
N TYR A 80 0.41 -6.60 -21.09
CA TYR A 80 -0.37 -5.38 -20.97
C TYR A 80 -1.44 -5.33 -22.07
N ASP A 81 -2.39 -6.27 -22.01
CA ASP A 81 -3.53 -6.37 -22.92
C ASP A 81 -4.75 -5.59 -22.41
N HIS A 82 -4.56 -4.78 -21.37
CA HIS A 82 -5.59 -3.95 -20.72
C HIS A 82 -6.81 -4.73 -20.24
N ARG A 83 -6.61 -6.00 -19.88
CA ARG A 83 -7.65 -6.84 -19.31
C ARG A 83 -7.66 -6.67 -17.80
N ALA A 84 -8.87 -6.50 -17.26
CA ALA A 84 -9.07 -6.31 -15.83
C ALA A 84 -8.32 -7.34 -14.92
N PRO A 85 -8.26 -8.66 -15.24
CA PRO A 85 -7.48 -9.60 -14.43
C PRO A 85 -5.98 -9.29 -14.39
N HIS A 86 -5.37 -8.94 -15.52
CA HIS A 86 -3.95 -8.61 -15.57
C HIS A 86 -3.65 -7.28 -14.85
N ASP A 87 -4.55 -6.30 -14.95
CA ASP A 87 -4.42 -5.03 -14.22
C ASP A 87 -4.53 -5.23 -12.69
N ILE A 88 -5.40 -6.15 -12.25
CA ILE A 88 -5.51 -6.55 -10.84
C ILE A 88 -4.21 -7.24 -10.37
N GLU A 89 -3.69 -8.19 -11.13
CA GLU A 89 -2.45 -8.89 -10.80
C GLU A 89 -1.25 -7.93 -10.73
N SER A 90 -1.17 -6.98 -11.66
CA SER A 90 -0.16 -5.91 -11.66
C SER A 90 -0.27 -5.02 -10.42
N SER A 91 -1.49 -4.64 -10.01
CA SER A 91 -1.72 -3.87 -8.78
C SER A 91 -1.26 -4.64 -7.53
N ILE A 92 -1.55 -5.95 -7.46
CA ILE A 92 -1.12 -6.83 -6.35
C ILE A 92 0.41 -6.97 -6.33
N SER A 93 1.03 -7.19 -7.49
CA SER A 93 2.49 -7.31 -7.61
C SER A 93 3.19 -6.03 -7.14
N THR A 94 2.69 -4.88 -7.57
CA THR A 94 3.18 -3.56 -7.13
C THR A 94 3.10 -3.41 -5.62
N MET A 95 1.96 -3.74 -5.00
CA MET A 95 1.81 -3.65 -3.55
C MET A 95 2.69 -4.65 -2.78
N ARG A 96 2.99 -5.83 -3.35
CA ARG A 96 3.98 -6.75 -2.77
C ARG A 96 5.38 -6.14 -2.78
N TRP A 97 5.76 -5.48 -3.88
CA TRP A 97 7.03 -4.77 -3.96
C TRP A 97 7.07 -3.61 -2.96
N VAL A 98 6.04 -2.76 -2.93
CA VAL A 98 5.91 -1.65 -1.98
C VAL A 98 6.03 -2.14 -0.55
N ARG A 99 5.31 -3.21 -0.19
CA ARG A 99 5.40 -3.79 1.15
C ARG A 99 6.83 -4.19 1.49
N SER A 100 7.53 -4.85 0.57
CA SER A 100 8.84 -5.45 0.84
C SER A 100 9.99 -4.43 0.81
N ASN A 101 9.85 -3.33 0.09
CA ASN A 101 10.94 -2.36 -0.13
C ASN A 101 10.67 -0.98 0.49
N LEU A 102 9.41 -0.54 0.56
CA LEU A 102 9.05 0.78 1.10
C LEU A 102 8.51 0.69 2.53
N LEU A 103 7.63 -0.26 2.83
CA LEU A 103 6.96 -0.32 4.15
C LEU A 103 7.74 -1.13 5.19
N VAL A 104 8.61 -2.04 4.76
CA VAL A 104 9.53 -2.75 5.66
C VAL A 104 10.82 -1.95 5.80
N GLN A 105 10.70 -0.83 6.52
CA GLN A 105 11.71 -0.37 7.48
C GLN A 105 11.21 -0.47 8.94
N LEU A 106 9.98 -0.95 9.18
CA LEU A 106 9.44 -1.05 10.55
C LEU A 106 10.19 -2.03 11.45
N ALA A 107 10.74 -3.12 10.92
CA ALA A 107 11.56 -4.05 11.72
C ALA A 107 12.88 -3.39 12.13
N ALA A 108 13.57 -2.72 11.20
CA ALA A 108 14.81 -2.00 11.49
C ALA A 108 14.58 -0.78 12.39
N VAL A 109 13.45 -0.08 12.25
CA VAL A 109 13.08 1.06 13.09
C VAL A 109 12.68 0.59 14.49
N ALA A 110 12.00 -0.55 14.64
CA ALA A 110 11.71 -1.14 15.95
C ALA A 110 12.98 -1.63 16.66
N GLU A 111 13.91 -2.23 15.91
CA GLU A 111 15.23 -2.65 16.41
C GLU A 111 16.07 -1.44 16.83
N ALA A 112 16.14 -0.40 15.99
CA ALA A 112 16.81 0.86 16.30
C ALA A 112 16.17 1.61 17.48
N ALA A 113 14.84 1.59 17.60
CA ALA A 113 14.12 2.19 18.73
C ALA A 113 14.33 1.43 20.05
N SER A 114 14.58 0.11 19.99
CA SER A 114 14.91 -0.70 21.18
C SER A 114 16.34 -0.46 21.68
N LEU A 115 17.25 0.00 20.82
CA LEU A 115 18.65 0.30 21.14
C LEU A 115 18.86 1.73 21.67
N ALA A 116 17.88 2.61 21.54
CA ALA A 116 17.90 3.94 22.12
C ALA A 116 17.36 3.91 23.56
N GLU A 117 18.20 3.57 24.54
CA GLU A 117 17.84 3.74 25.96
C GLU A 117 17.56 5.22 26.29
N PRO A 118 16.60 5.53 27.17
CA PRO A 118 16.38 6.90 27.60
C PRO A 118 17.56 7.33 28.48
N GLU A 119 18.31 8.36 28.06
CA GLU A 119 19.29 9.01 28.92
C GLU A 119 18.62 9.41 30.23
N SER A 120 18.93 8.66 31.29
CA SER A 120 18.52 9.01 32.64
C SER A 120 19.20 10.32 33.02
N LYS A 121 18.43 11.43 32.97
CA LYS A 121 18.82 12.69 33.59
C LYS A 121 19.09 12.44 35.08
N LYS A 122 20.35 12.27 35.45
CA LYS A 122 20.81 12.38 36.84
C LYS A 122 20.54 13.81 37.32
N ILE A 123 19.38 14.02 37.93
CA ILE A 123 19.13 15.18 38.77
C ILE A 123 20.01 14.99 40.01
N LYS A 124 21.16 15.69 40.06
CA LYS A 124 21.90 15.88 41.31
C LYS A 124 20.98 16.66 42.26
N ARG A 125 20.52 16.01 43.32
CA ARG A 125 19.97 16.70 44.49
C ARG A 125 21.17 17.14 45.33
N ASP A 126 21.51 18.42 45.27
CA ASP A 126 22.39 19.03 46.25
C ASP A 126 21.62 19.14 47.56
N ASN A 127 21.96 18.28 48.52
CA ASN A 127 21.59 18.45 49.93
C ASN A 127 22.81 19.02 50.65
N THR A 128 22.83 20.34 50.83
CA THR A 128 23.66 20.97 51.85
C THR A 128 22.75 21.36 53.00
N SER A 129 22.79 20.54 54.05
CA SER A 129 22.30 20.83 55.38
C SER A 129 23.26 21.78 56.09
N GLU A 130 22.77 22.98 56.43
CA GLU A 130 23.15 23.78 57.61
C GLU A 130 21.91 24.46 58.17
#